data_AF-A0A1Q5AKG1-F1
#
_entry.id   AF-A0A1Q5AKG1-F1
#
_cell.length_a   1.000
_cell.length_b   1.000
_cell.length_c   1.000
_cell.angle_alpha   90.00
_cell.angle_beta   90.00
_cell.angle_gamma   90.00
#
_symmetry.space_group_name_H-M   'P 1'
#
loop_
_entity.id
_entity.type
_entity.pdbx_description
1 polymer ?
#
loop_
_entity_poly.entity_id
_entity_poly.type
_entity_poly.pdbx_seq_one_letter_code
_entity_poly.pdbx_strand_id
1 'polypeptide(L)' 'MALGAAATGVYAHSGGLPWVVPLWAVGGGFGATLVIGTVAGLYPAVRASRLSPTLALHAA' A
#
# COMPACT_ATOMS: atom_id res chain seq x y z
N MET A 1 5.47 -1.54 -5.30
CA MET A 1 5.00 -1.08 -6.63
C MET A 1 6.04 -1.21 -7.73
N ALA A 2 7.29 -0.78 -7.49
CA ALA A 2 8.38 -0.87 -8.46
C ALA A 2 8.55 -2.28 -9.08
N LEU A 3 8.48 -3.34 -8.27
CA LEU A 3 8.55 -4.73 -8.74
C LEU A 3 7.39 -5.13 -9.65
N GLY A 4 6.15 -4.69 -9.37
CA GLY A 4 4.99 -5.00 -10.20
C GLY A 4 4.97 -4.24 -11.52
N ALA A 5 5.39 -2.97 -11.50
CA ALA A 5 5.58 -2.17 -12.71
C ALA A 5 6.71 -2.75 -13.58
N ALA A 6 7.82 -3.17 -12.96
CA ALA A 6 8.92 -3.83 -13.65
C ALA A 6 8.51 -5.19 -14.25
N ALA A 7 7.79 -6.02 -13.51
CA ALA A 7 7.29 -7.31 -14.01
C ALA A 7 6.34 -7.15 -15.20
N THR A 8 5.40 -6.20 -15.10
CA THR A 8 4.48 -5.87 -16.21
C THR A 8 5.25 -5.34 -17.42
N GLY A 9 6.32 -4.60 -17.16
CA GLY A 9 7.15 -4.06 -18.21
C GLY A 9 8.01 -5.07 -18.95
N VAL A 10 8.62 -5.99 -18.21
CA VAL A 10 9.35 -7.12 -18.77
C VAL A 10 8.42 -8.01 -19.57
N TYR A 11 7.18 -8.23 -19.09
CA TYR A 11 6.17 -9.00 -19.80
C TYR A 11 5.66 -8.34 -21.09
N ALA A 12 5.43 -7.02 -21.08
CA ALA A 12 5.06 -6.28 -22.29
C ALA A 12 6.18 -6.27 -23.33
N HIS A 13 7.44 -6.15 -22.88
CA HIS A 13 8.60 -6.16 -23.75
C HIS A 13 8.88 -7.54 -24.37
N SER A 14 8.69 -8.63 -23.61
CA SER A 14 8.87 -9.99 -24.13
C SER A 14 7.73 -10.45 -25.06
N GLY A 15 6.54 -9.85 -24.94
CA GLY A 15 5.37 -10.20 -25.75
C GLY A 15 5.17 -9.40 -27.04
N GLY A 16 5.97 -8.36 -27.31
CA GLY A 16 5.78 -7.46 -28.47
C GLY A 16 4.48 -6.65 -28.45
N LEU A 17 3.80 -6.60 -27.30
CA LEU A 17 2.52 -5.93 -27.10
C LEU A 17 2.75 -4.45 -26.78
N PRO A 18 1.96 -3.52 -27.36
CA PRO A 18 2.10 -2.11 -27.07
C PRO A 18 1.94 -1.85 -25.58
N TRP A 19 2.83 -1.02 -25.03
CA TRP A 19 2.88 -0.71 -23.61
C TRP A 19 1.62 0.03 -23.17
N VAL A 20 0.64 -0.70 -22.64
CA VAL A 20 -0.68 -0.20 -22.20
C VAL A 20 -0.72 0.07 -20.70
N VAL A 21 0.40 -0.04 -19.96
CA VAL A 21 0.39 0.26 -18.51
C VAL A 21 0.16 1.76 -18.32
N PRO A 22 -1.05 2.19 -17.90
CA PRO A 22 -1.38 3.59 -17.85
C PRO A 22 -0.83 4.22 -16.57
N LEU A 23 -0.44 5.49 -16.64
CA LEU A 23 0.08 6.23 -15.48
C LEU A 23 -0.95 6.29 -14.32
N TRP A 24 -2.25 6.25 -14.63
CA TRP A 24 -3.32 6.20 -13.63
C TRP A 24 -3.33 4.89 -12.85
N ALA A 25 -2.93 3.76 -13.42
CA ALA A 25 -2.84 2.50 -12.70
C ALA A 25 -1.70 2.54 -11.67
N VAL A 26 -0.62 3.26 -11.99
CA VAL A 26 0.48 3.53 -11.07
C VAL A 26 0.04 4.46 -9.94
N GLY A 27 -0.64 5.56 -10.28
CA GLY A 27 -1.22 6.47 -9.28
C GLY A 27 -2.27 5.79 -8.41
N GLY A 28 -3.12 4.96 -9.01
CA GLY A 28 -4.19 4.21 -8.35
C GLY A 28 -3.65 3.16 -7.37
N GLY A 29 -2.64 2.40 -7.75
CA GLY A 29 -2.02 1.42 -6.85
C GLY A 29 -1.30 2.08 -5.67
N PHE A 30 -0.63 3.22 -5.89
CA PHE A 30 -0.03 3.99 -4.80
C PHE A 30 -1.10 4.56 -3.86
N GLY A 31 -2.14 5.18 -4.42
CA GLY A 31 -3.27 5.72 -3.66
C GLY A 31 -4.00 4.65 -2.84
N ALA A 32 -4.27 3.49 -3.44
CA ALA A 32 -4.88 2.36 -2.75
C ALA A 32 -4.02 1.86 -1.59
N THR A 33 -2.70 1.74 -1.77
CA THR A 33 -1.77 1.33 -0.71
C THR A 33 -1.80 2.31 0.46
N LEU A 34 -1.82 3.62 0.17
CA LEU A 34 -1.86 4.65 1.21
C LEU A 34 -3.20 4.61 1.97
N VAL A 35 -4.32 4.48 1.28
CA VAL A 35 -5.66 4.37 1.90
C VAL A 35 -5.76 3.12 2.77
N ILE A 36 -5.31 1.97 2.28
CA ILE A 36 -5.33 0.72 3.04
C ILE A 36 -4.42 0.83 4.27
N GLY A 37 -3.19 1.30 4.11
CA GLY A 37 -2.23 1.45 5.20
C GLY A 37 -2.69 2.43 6.27
N THR A 38 -3.29 3.55 5.85
CA THR A 38 -3.85 4.54 6.80
C THR A 38 -5.02 3.96 7.57
N VAL A 39 -6.00 3.33 6.93
CA VAL A 39 -7.15 2.71 7.62
C VAL A 39 -6.70 1.58 8.57
N ALA A 40 -5.83 0.71 8.09
CA ALA A 40 -5.31 -0.41 8.86
C ALA A 40 -4.47 0.04 10.07
N GLY A 41 -3.76 1.17 9.98
CA GLY A 41 -2.99 1.76 11.07
C GLY A 41 -3.82 2.64 12.02
N LEU A 42 -4.83 3.36 11.50
CA LEU A 42 -5.68 4.23 12.31
C LEU A 42 -6.51 3.43 13.30
N TYR A 43 -7.08 2.30 12.87
CA TYR A 43 -7.91 1.46 13.73
C TYR A 43 -7.21 1.01 15.03
N PRO A 44 -6.00 0.39 14.99
CA PRO A 44 -5.27 0.05 16.20
C PRO A 44 -4.76 1.28 16.97
N ALA A 45 -4.39 2.38 16.29
CA ALA A 45 -3.93 3.59 16.95
C ALA A 45 -5.04 4.25 17.80
N VAL A 46 -6.26 4.32 17.27
CA VAL A 46 -7.44 4.81 17.99
C VAL A 46 -7.83 3.85 19.13
N ARG A 47 -7.66 2.55 18.92
CA ARG A 47 -7.86 1.57 20.00
C ARG A 47 -6.83 1.76 21.12
N ALA A 48 -5.56 1.99 20.80
CA ALA A 48 -4.49 2.20 21.76
C ALA A 48 -4.67 3.51 22.55
N SER A 49 -5.10 4.60 21.90
CA SER A 49 -5.34 5.89 22.58
C SER A 49 -6.49 5.85 23.59
N ARG A 50 -7.37 4.83 23.49
CA ARG A 50 -8.46 4.58 24.44
C ARG A 50 -8.08 3.62 25.58
N LEU A 51 -6.92 2.96 25.53
CA LEU A 51 -6.43 2.11 26.63
C LEU A 51 -5.79 3.00 27.71
N SER A 52 -5.99 2.64 28.99
CA SER A 52 -5.39 3.38 30.11
C SER A 52 -3.85 3.37 30.02
N PRO A 53 -3.16 4.46 30.39
CA PRO A 53 -1.70 4.59 30.25
C PRO A 53 -0.89 3.46 30.90
N THR A 54 -1.41 2.83 31.95
CA THR A 54 -0.80 1.68 32.63
C THR A 54 -0.79 0.40 31.79
N LEU A 55 -1.78 0.18 30.91
CA LEU A 55 -1.78 -0.94 29.96
C LEU A 55 -0.91 -0.65 28.73
N ALA A 56 -0.82 0.61 28.31
CA ALA A 56 0.02 1.03 27.19
C ALA A 56 1.52 0.87 27.50
N LEU A 57 1.94 1.06 28.76
CA LEU A 57 3.33 0.87 29.19
C LEU A 57 3.76 -0.60 29.23
N HIS A 58 2.82 -1.54 29.38
CA HIS A 58 3.11 -2.97 29.52
C HIS A 58 3.07 -3.76 28.19
N ALA A 59 2.59 -3.13 27.12
CA ALA A 59 2.45 -3.72 25.79
C ALA A 59 3.53 -3.26 24.78
N ALA A 60 4.42 -2.34 25.20
CA ALA A 60 5.62 -1.93 24.48
C ALA A 60 6.80 -2.82 24.87
#